data_AF-A0A0J8UB68-F1
#
_entry.id   AF-A0A0J8UB68-F1
#
_cell.length_a   1.000
_cell.length_b   1.000
_cell.length_c   1.000
_cell.angle_alpha   90.00
_cell.angle_beta   90.00
_cell.angle_gamma   90.00
#
_symmetry.space_group_name_H-M   'P 1'
#
loop_
_entity.id
_entity.type
_entity.pdbx_description
1 polymer ?
#
loop_
_entity_poly.entity_id
_entity_poly.type
_entity_poly.pdbx_seq_one_letter_code
_entity_poly.pdbx_strand_id
1 'polypeptide(L)'
;MTDELQFAQACADAAKHIRAIADELAITPDDSEAVSKALRDTLAVLQQLAGMEPPAQILASFHRTGTQLSTADTIRPDEIRAVAQGLGKMAENYAKLDGQGHGNWQ
;
A
#
# COMPACT_ATOMS: atom_id res chain seq x y z
N MET A 1 -1.82 -23.33 -1.46
CA MET A 1 -1.76 -22.47 -2.67
C MET A 1 -2.80 -21.37 -2.49
N THR A 2 -2.63 -20.55 -1.44
CA THR A 2 -3.73 -19.70 -0.92
C THR A 2 -3.24 -18.39 -0.32
N ASP A 3 -2.11 -18.36 0.38
CA ASP A 3 -1.62 -17.14 1.04
C ASP A 3 -1.09 -16.08 0.07
N GLU A 4 -0.37 -16.48 -0.97
CA GLU A 4 0.19 -15.54 -1.96
C GLU A 4 -0.91 -14.83 -2.77
N LEU A 5 -1.96 -15.56 -3.13
CA LEU A 5 -3.08 -15.03 -3.90
C LEU A 5 -3.96 -14.11 -3.04
N GLN A 6 -4.15 -14.48 -1.77
CA GLN A 6 -4.80 -13.60 -0.78
C GLN A 6 -3.99 -12.33 -0.54
N PHE A 7 -2.67 -12.42 -0.43
CA PHE A 7 -1.80 -11.26 -0.27
C PHE A 7 -1.81 -10.36 -1.50
N ALA A 8 -1.77 -10.93 -2.70
CA ALA A 8 -1.89 -10.18 -3.95
C ALA A 8 -3.23 -9.45 -4.05
N GLN A 9 -4.32 -10.13 -3.70
CA GLN A 9 -5.66 -9.55 -3.64
C GLN A 9 -5.73 -8.41 -2.61
N ALA A 10 -5.18 -8.61 -1.43
CA ALA A 10 -5.11 -7.60 -0.38
C ALA A 10 -4.29 -6.38 -0.82
N CYS A 11 -3.15 -6.58 -1.49
CA CYS A 11 -2.38 -5.49 -2.08
C CYS A 11 -3.16 -4.73 -3.16
N ALA A 12 -3.92 -5.43 -4.00
CA ALA A 12 -4.75 -4.80 -5.04
C ALA A 12 -5.90 -3.97 -4.43
N ASP A 13 -6.54 -4.49 -3.38
CA ASP A 13 -7.61 -3.80 -2.68
C ASP A 13 -7.09 -2.56 -1.92
N ALA A 14 -6.00 -2.75 -1.17
CA ALA A 14 -5.25 -1.68 -0.53
C ALA A 14 -4.82 -0.57 -1.51
N ALA A 15 -4.31 -0.94 -2.68
CA ALA A 15 -3.93 0.01 -3.72
C ALA A 15 -5.13 0.83 -4.22
N LYS A 16 -6.30 0.22 -4.42
CA LYS A 16 -7.53 0.92 -4.81
C LYS A 16 -7.99 1.87 -3.73
N HIS A 17 -8.01 1.41 -2.48
CA HIS A 17 -8.43 2.18 -1.33
C HIS A 17 -7.54 3.41 -1.09
N ILE A 18 -6.22 3.22 -1.05
CA ILE A 18 -5.23 4.31 -0.89
C ILE A 18 -5.31 5.29 -2.07
N ARG A 19 -5.59 4.80 -3.28
CA ARG A 19 -5.78 5.69 -4.44
C ARG A 19 -7.05 6.52 -4.35
N ALA A 20 -8.14 5.97 -3.82
CA ALA A 20 -9.37 6.73 -3.56
C ALA A 20 -9.11 7.83 -2.53
N ILE A 21 -8.42 7.51 -1.43
CA ILE A 21 -8.00 8.50 -0.42
C ILE A 21 -7.19 9.62 -1.04
N ALA A 22 -6.23 9.28 -1.92
CA ALA A 22 -5.42 10.28 -2.58
C ALA A 22 -6.21 11.18 -3.54
N ASP A 23 -7.28 10.63 -4.15
CA ASP A 23 -8.17 11.39 -5.03
C ASP A 23 -9.07 12.34 -4.23
N GLU A 24 -9.65 11.87 -3.12
CA GLU A 24 -10.40 12.71 -2.19
C GLU A 24 -9.52 13.84 -1.65
N LEU A 25 -8.28 13.53 -1.25
CA LEU A 25 -7.34 14.52 -0.77
C LEU A 25 -6.94 15.53 -1.86
N ALA A 26 -6.93 15.13 -3.13
CA ALA A 26 -6.65 16.06 -4.23
C ALA A 26 -7.77 17.08 -4.45
N ILE A 27 -9.00 16.80 -4.00
CA ILE A 27 -10.13 17.75 -4.05
C ILE A 27 -9.99 18.79 -2.93
N THR A 28 -9.50 18.38 -1.75
CA THR A 28 -9.32 19.25 -0.57
C THR A 28 -7.91 19.14 0.03
N PRO A 29 -6.86 19.59 -0.68
CA PRO A 29 -5.47 19.36 -0.27
C PRO A 29 -5.04 20.18 0.96
N ASP A 30 -5.71 21.31 1.24
CA ASP A 30 -5.46 22.18 2.38
C ASP A 30 -6.29 21.80 3.63
N ASP A 31 -7.18 20.82 3.52
CA ASP A 31 -8.01 20.38 4.64
C ASP A 31 -7.18 19.49 5.56
N SER A 32 -6.71 20.06 6.68
CA SER A 32 -5.84 19.38 7.64
C SER A 32 -6.49 18.12 8.24
N GLU A 33 -7.83 18.07 8.33
CA GLU A 33 -8.54 16.88 8.82
C GLU A 33 -8.52 15.77 7.77
N ALA A 34 -8.77 16.11 6.50
CA ALA A 34 -8.65 15.19 5.37
C ALA A 34 -7.23 14.64 5.23
N VAL A 35 -6.20 15.49 5.34
CA VAL A 35 -4.78 15.07 5.33
C VAL A 35 -4.51 14.09 6.47
N SER A 36 -4.94 14.42 7.69
CA SER A 36 -4.72 13.58 8.89
C SER A 36 -5.48 12.25 8.81
N LYS A 37 -6.68 12.26 8.24
CA LYS A 37 -7.46 11.05 7.98
C LYS A 37 -6.77 10.18 6.94
N ALA A 38 -6.37 10.75 5.81
CA ALA A 38 -5.68 10.07 4.72
C ALA A 38 -4.38 9.39 5.18
N LEU A 39 -3.59 10.09 6.01
CA LEU A 39 -2.38 9.54 6.62
C LEU A 39 -2.70 8.32 7.49
N ARG A 40 -3.64 8.46 8.45
CA ARG A 40 -3.99 7.38 9.38
C ARG A 40 -4.51 6.15 8.64
N ASP A 41 -5.33 6.37 7.62
CA ASP A 41 -5.91 5.29 6.84
C ASP A 41 -4.85 4.55 6.01
N THR A 42 -3.95 5.30 5.35
CA THR A 42 -2.80 4.73 4.62
C THR A 42 -1.91 3.90 5.55
N LEU A 43 -1.60 4.40 6.75
CA LEU A 43 -0.81 3.67 7.75
C LEU A 43 -1.52 2.42 8.27
N ALA A 44 -2.84 2.47 8.46
CA ALA A 44 -3.63 1.33 8.89
C ALA A 44 -3.58 0.20 7.85
N VAL A 45 -3.74 0.55 6.56
CA VAL A 45 -3.65 -0.41 5.46
C VAL A 45 -2.25 -1.04 5.38
N LEU A 46 -1.18 -0.25 5.50
CA LEU A 46 0.19 -0.79 5.51
C LEU A 46 0.44 -1.75 6.68
N GLN A 47 -0.10 -1.46 7.86
CA GLN A 47 -0.01 -2.35 9.03
C GLN A 47 -0.82 -3.64 8.84
N GLN A 48 -2.01 -3.55 8.24
CA GLN A 48 -2.81 -4.74 7.91
C GLN A 48 -2.06 -5.66 6.93
N LEU A 49 -1.47 -5.10 5.87
CA LEU A 49 -0.68 -5.86 4.92
C LEU A 49 0.60 -6.42 5.55
N ALA A 50 1.24 -5.70 6.46
CA ALA A 50 2.39 -6.19 7.23
C ALA A 50 2.02 -7.37 8.14
N GLY A 51 0.81 -7.35 8.72
CA GLY A 51 0.28 -8.43 9.55
C GLY A 51 -0.04 -9.73 8.79
N MET A 52 -0.06 -9.70 7.46
CA MET A 52 -0.16 -10.89 6.60
C MET A 52 1.19 -11.59 6.39
N GLU A 53 2.23 -11.18 7.14
CA GLU A 53 3.58 -11.75 7.09
C GLU A 53 4.16 -11.85 5.67
N PRO A 54 4.18 -10.74 4.90
CA PRO A 54 4.76 -10.77 3.57
C PRO A 54 6.27 -10.99 3.63
N PRO A 55 6.91 -11.32 2.48
CA PRO A 55 8.36 -11.46 2.41
C PRO A 55 9.09 -10.27 3.03
N ALA A 56 10.22 -10.51 3.71
CA ALA A 56 10.93 -9.50 4.49
C ALA A 56 11.24 -8.21 3.71
N GLN A 57 11.51 -8.31 2.41
CA GLN A 57 11.72 -7.15 1.52
C GLN A 57 10.49 -6.24 1.40
N ILE A 58 9.29 -6.82 1.37
CA ILE A 58 8.03 -6.09 1.30
C ILE A 58 7.69 -5.51 2.67
N LEU A 59 7.85 -6.29 3.74
CA LEU A 59 7.66 -5.80 5.10
C LEU A 59 8.56 -4.60 5.39
N ALA A 60 9.84 -4.67 5.01
CA ALA A 60 10.78 -3.56 5.12
C ALA A 60 10.34 -2.33 4.29
N SER A 61 9.76 -2.56 3.11
CA SER A 61 9.20 -1.49 2.28
C SER A 61 7.99 -0.83 2.95
N PHE A 62 7.07 -1.60 3.54
CA PHE A 62 5.92 -1.07 4.27
C PHE A 62 6.35 -0.28 5.51
N HIS A 63 7.31 -0.79 6.29
CA HIS A 63 7.86 -0.07 7.43
C HIS A 63 8.55 1.23 7.02
N ARG A 64 9.34 1.20 5.94
CA ARG A 64 9.99 2.41 5.41
C ARG A 64 8.95 3.44 5.00
N THR A 65 7.97 3.05 4.18
CA THR A 65 6.89 3.94 3.74
C THR A 65 6.11 4.49 4.92
N GLY A 66 5.70 3.64 5.86
CA GLY A 66 4.97 4.06 7.06
C GLY A 66 5.76 5.04 7.93
N THR A 67 7.08 4.82 8.06
CA THR A 67 7.97 5.75 8.77
C THR A 67 8.04 7.09 8.03
N GLN A 68 8.26 7.08 6.72
CA GLN A 68 8.33 8.30 5.90
C GLN A 68 7.05 9.14 6.03
N LEU A 69 5.89 8.49 5.89
CA LEU A 69 4.58 9.13 6.02
C LEU A 69 4.36 9.68 7.44
N SER A 70 4.80 8.97 8.49
CA SER A 70 4.64 9.42 9.87
C SER A 70 5.55 10.60 10.24
N THR A 71 6.70 10.73 9.56
CA THR A 71 7.65 11.84 9.77
C THR A 71 7.40 13.03 8.85
N ALA A 72 6.51 12.91 7.87
CA ALA A 72 6.20 13.98 6.94
C ALA A 72 5.41 15.09 7.66
N ASP A 73 5.96 16.29 7.65
CA ASP A 73 5.31 17.50 8.20
C ASP A 73 4.03 17.85 7.40
N THR A 74 3.99 17.48 6.13
CA THR A 74 2.80 17.59 5.27
C THR A 74 2.78 16.42 4.30
N ILE A 75 1.64 15.72 4.22
CA ILE A 75 1.41 14.70 3.19
C ILE A 75 0.73 15.30 1.97
N ARG A 76 1.33 15.05 0.80
CA ARG A 76 0.74 15.40 -0.48
C ARG A 76 -0.05 14.23 -1.04
N PRO A 77 -1.15 14.47 -1.77
CA PRO A 77 -1.90 13.40 -2.44
C PRO A 77 -1.02 12.59 -3.42
N ASP A 78 0.03 13.20 -3.98
CA ASP A 78 0.98 12.51 -4.85
C ASP A 78 1.79 11.43 -4.11
N GLU A 79 2.19 11.70 -2.86
CA GLU A 79 2.90 10.74 -2.02
C GLU A 79 2.00 9.53 -1.70
N ILE A 80 0.72 9.78 -1.38
CA ILE A 80 -0.27 8.72 -1.18
C ILE A 80 -0.50 7.92 -2.47
N ARG A 81 -0.57 8.59 -3.63
CA ARG A 81 -0.66 7.89 -4.94
C ARG A 81 0.56 7.03 -5.21
N ALA A 82 1.76 7.46 -4.84
CA ALA A 82 2.98 6.67 -5.00
C ALA A 82 2.91 5.37 -4.19
N VAL A 83 2.37 5.40 -2.97
CA VAL A 83 2.12 4.20 -2.15
C VAL A 83 1.13 3.27 -2.85
N ALA A 84 0.00 3.79 -3.32
CA ALA A 84 -0.99 3.01 -4.06
C ALA A 84 -0.39 2.35 -5.31
N GLN A 85 0.45 3.06 -6.07
CA GLN A 85 1.14 2.50 -7.23
C GLN A 85 2.12 1.39 -6.85
N GLY A 86 2.86 1.55 -5.75
CA GLY A 86 3.77 0.51 -5.25
C GLY A 86 3.02 -0.77 -4.93
N LEU A 87 1.90 -0.66 -4.22
CA LEU A 87 1.03 -1.79 -3.88
C LEU A 87 0.37 -2.43 -5.11
N GLY A 88 -0.08 -1.62 -6.08
CA GLY A 88 -0.64 -2.11 -7.34
C GLY A 88 0.38 -2.91 -8.14
N LYS A 89 1.62 -2.39 -8.27
CA LYS A 89 2.72 -3.10 -8.93
C LYS A 89 3.07 -4.40 -8.22
N MET A 90 3.05 -4.43 -6.89
CA MET A 90 3.23 -5.66 -6.12
C MET A 90 2.15 -6.67 -6.47
N ALA A 91 0.86 -6.30 -6.37
CA ALA A 91 -0.26 -7.17 -6.69
C ALA A 91 -0.17 -7.74 -8.12
N GLU A 92 0.15 -6.90 -9.11
CA GLU A 92 0.37 -7.33 -10.49
C GLU A 92 1.54 -8.30 -10.64
N ASN A 93 2.65 -8.06 -9.92
CA ASN A 93 3.81 -8.93 -9.96
C ASN A 93 3.49 -10.31 -9.37
N TYR A 94 2.75 -10.36 -8.26
CA TYR A 94 2.29 -11.62 -7.67
C TYR A 94 1.28 -12.35 -8.57
N ALA A 95 0.33 -11.64 -9.17
CA ALA A 95 -0.60 -12.24 -10.13
C ALA A 95 0.11 -12.81 -11.38
N LYS A 96 1.20 -12.17 -11.82
CA LYS A 96 2.02 -12.68 -12.95
C LYS A 96 2.89 -13.87 -12.58
N LEU A 97 3.33 -13.97 -11.32
CA LEU A 97 4.09 -15.12 -10.81
C LEU A 97 3.20 -16.37 -10.70
N ASP A 98 1.95 -16.18 -10.28
CA ASP A 98 0.93 -17.24 -10.29
C ASP A 98 0.64 -17.72 -11.72
N GLY A 99 0.39 -16.80 -12.66
CA GLY A 99 0.13 -17.12 -14.07
C GLY A 99 1.30 -17.76 -14.83
N GLN A 100 2.53 -17.67 -14.32
CA GLN A 100 3.72 -18.29 -14.92
C GLN A 100 4.13 -19.62 -14.27
N GLY A 101 3.40 -20.11 -13.26
CA GLY A 101 3.54 -21.49 -12.79
C GLY A 101 4.92 -21.85 -12.23
N HIS A 102 5.60 -20.95 -11.51
CA HIS A 102 6.80 -21.30 -10.77
C HIS A 102 6.74 -20.77 -9.34
N GLY A 103 6.33 -21.66 -8.44
CA GLY A 103 6.67 -21.55 -7.04
C GLY A 103 8.19 -21.59 -6.90
N ASN A 104 8.76 -20.54 -6.33
CA ASN A 104 10.07 -20.56 -5.70
C ASN A 104 10.27 -19.23 -4.95
N TRP A 105 9.50 -19.06 -3.87
CA TRP A 105 10.02 -18.30 -2.74
C TRP A 105 10.91 -19.27 -1.97
N GLN A 106 12.22 -19.19 -2.18
CA GLN A 106 13.22 -19.77 -1.29
C GLN A 106 13.36 -18.93 -0.03
#